data_AF-A0A6J0SMD6-F1
#
_entry.id   AF-A0A6J0SMD6-F1
#
_cell.length_a   1.000
_cell.length_b   1.000
_cell.length_c   1.000
_cell.angle_alpha   90.00
_cell.angle_beta   90.00
_cell.angle_gamma   90.00
#
_symmetry.space_group_name_H-M   'P 1'
#
loop_
_entity.id
_entity.type
_entity.pdbx_description
1 polymer ?
#
loop_
_entity_poly.entity_id
_entity_poly.type
_entity_poly.pdbx_seq_one_letter_code
_entity_poly.pdbx_strand_id
1 'polypeptide(L)'
;PDKPSDQDMGEGKCLEIGGRRSSASSLDSTVSSGIGSVGTQTTVPDDPEQFEVIKQQKEIIEHGIELFNKKSKRGLQYLQEQGMLGVTAEDVAQFLHQEERLCS
;
A
#
# COMPACT_ATOMS: atom_id res chain seq x y z
N PRO A 1 -14.60 44.40 13.48
CA PRO A 1 -15.66 43.38 13.31
C PRO A 1 -15.06 41.97 13.33
N ASP A 2 -15.35 41.04 14.23
CA ASP A 2 -16.26 40.92 15.36
C ASP A 2 -15.71 39.74 16.20
N LYS A 3 -15.90 39.77 17.52
CA LYS A 3 -15.89 38.56 18.37
C LYS A 3 -17.35 38.17 18.60
N PRO A 4 -17.72 36.88 18.68
CA PRO A 4 -17.93 36.24 20.01
C PRO A 4 -17.46 34.75 20.05
N SER A 5 -16.91 34.25 21.17
CA SER A 5 -17.55 33.43 22.24
C SER A 5 -18.05 32.06 21.73
N ASP A 6 -17.58 30.92 22.23
CA ASP A 6 -17.95 30.39 23.55
C ASP A 6 -16.85 29.60 24.29
N GLN A 7 -16.95 29.67 25.61
CA GLN A 7 -16.25 28.92 26.64
C GLN A 7 -16.88 27.53 26.86
N ASP A 8 -16.19 26.71 27.67
CA ASP A 8 -16.68 25.63 28.57
C ASP A 8 -16.30 24.21 28.11
N MET A 9 -15.75 23.30 28.92
CA MET A 9 -15.07 23.32 30.22
C MET A 9 -14.40 21.94 30.33
N GLY A 10 -13.19 21.91 30.85
CA GLY A 10 -12.39 20.69 31.00
C GLY A 10 -11.32 20.94 32.03
N GLU A 11 -11.78 21.24 33.23
CA GLU A 11 -10.98 21.37 34.44
C GLU A 11 -10.09 20.14 34.66
N GLY A 12 -8.79 20.39 34.86
CA GLY A 12 -7.79 19.37 35.15
C GLY A 12 -6.50 20.04 35.60
N LYS A 13 -6.60 20.90 36.61
CA LYS A 13 -5.50 21.70 37.15
C LYS A 13 -4.61 20.80 38.02
N CYS A 14 -3.41 20.49 37.56
CA CYS A 14 -2.28 20.20 38.43
C CYS A 14 -1.06 20.96 37.92
N LEU A 15 -0.79 22.10 38.56
CA LEU A 15 0.49 22.80 38.47
C LEU A 15 1.49 22.06 39.37
N GLU A 16 2.64 21.67 38.84
CA GLU A 16 3.88 21.60 39.63
C GLU A 16 5.10 21.80 38.69
N ILE A 17 5.42 23.08 38.54
CA ILE A 17 6.72 23.74 38.46
C ILE A 17 7.94 22.85 38.11
N GLY A 18 8.64 23.22 37.03
CA GLY A 18 10.09 22.95 36.91
C GLY A 18 10.56 22.07 35.76
N GLY A 19 9.86 22.08 34.62
CA GLY A 19 10.29 21.40 33.39
C GLY A 19 11.46 22.12 32.70
N ARG A 20 12.66 21.59 32.88
CA ARG A 20 13.91 22.02 32.25
C ARG A 20 13.83 21.93 30.72
N ARG A 21 14.28 23.01 30.08
CA ARG A 21 15.06 23.07 28.83
C ARG A 21 15.39 21.69 28.23
N SER A 22 14.78 21.35 27.09
CA SER A 22 15.49 21.04 25.84
C SER A 22 14.50 20.47 24.83
N SER A 23 14.44 21.12 23.68
CA SER A 23 13.94 20.53 22.44
C SER A 23 14.71 19.25 22.15
N ALA A 24 14.02 18.12 22.08
CA ALA A 24 14.57 16.87 21.57
C ALA A 24 13.96 16.61 20.19
N SER A 25 14.54 17.23 19.16
CA SER A 25 14.52 16.65 17.83
C SER A 25 15.56 15.52 17.82
N SER A 26 15.14 14.30 18.16
CA SER A 26 16.00 13.14 18.02
C SER A 26 15.65 12.44 16.71
N LEU A 27 16.42 12.83 15.70
CA LEU A 27 16.77 12.00 14.55
C LEU A 27 17.71 10.93 15.12
N ASP A 28 17.30 9.65 15.13
CA ASP A 28 18.24 8.56 14.91
C ASP A 28 17.52 7.28 14.50
N SER A 29 18.04 6.68 13.45
CA SER A 29 17.52 5.53 12.74
C SER A 29 17.75 4.25 13.54
N THR A 30 16.75 3.37 13.59
CA THR A 30 17.02 1.93 13.67
C THR A 30 16.61 1.31 12.35
N VAL A 31 17.54 1.32 11.39
CA VAL A 31 17.56 0.30 10.33
C VAL A 31 17.87 -1.02 11.01
N SER A 32 16.81 -1.67 11.53
CA SER A 32 16.90 -3.07 11.91
C SER A 32 17.08 -3.85 10.62
N SER A 33 18.27 -4.40 10.43
CA SER A 33 18.56 -5.38 9.39
C SER A 33 17.78 -6.65 9.72
N GLY A 34 16.49 -6.66 9.37
CA GLY A 34 15.63 -7.83 9.32
C GLY A 34 15.71 -8.42 7.94
N ILE A 35 16.65 -9.34 7.76
CA ILE A 35 16.68 -10.26 6.63
C ILE A 35 15.35 -11.03 6.55
N GLY A 36 14.71 -10.98 5.38
CA GLY A 36 13.65 -11.91 5.00
C GLY A 36 12.22 -11.44 5.25
N SER A 37 11.65 -10.72 4.29
CA SER A 37 10.42 -11.17 3.63
C SER A 37 10.13 -10.28 2.42
N VAL A 38 9.67 -10.88 1.33
CA VAL A 38 9.27 -10.20 0.10
C VAL A 38 8.17 -9.18 0.41
N GLY A 39 8.35 -7.94 -0.02
CA GLY A 39 7.42 -6.86 0.28
C GLY A 39 8.12 -5.53 0.34
N THR A 40 8.54 -5.02 -0.82
CA THR A 40 8.89 -3.62 -1.02
C THR A 40 7.74 -2.72 -0.55
N GLN A 41 7.74 -2.35 0.73
CA GLN A 41 7.10 -1.12 1.21
C GLN A 41 7.95 0.04 0.68
N THR A 42 7.71 0.42 -0.57
CA THR A 42 8.14 1.73 -1.08
C THR A 42 7.21 2.78 -0.49
N THR A 43 7.74 3.50 0.50
CA THR A 43 7.16 4.71 1.06
C THR A 43 7.04 5.78 -0.02
N VAL A 44 5.83 6.34 -0.13
CA VAL A 44 5.43 7.56 -0.86
C VAL A 44 5.19 7.42 -2.38
N PRO A 45 3.94 7.16 -2.82
CA PRO A 45 3.46 7.65 -4.11
C PRO A 45 2.87 9.05 -3.87
N ASP A 46 3.65 10.11 -4.08
CA ASP A 46 3.13 11.49 -4.18
C ASP A 46 3.16 11.98 -5.64
N ASP A 47 3.39 11.08 -6.58
CA ASP A 47 3.37 11.38 -8.01
C ASP A 47 2.06 10.85 -8.64
N PRO A 48 1.20 11.72 -9.20
CA PRO A 48 -0.10 11.34 -9.75
C PRO A 48 0.01 10.32 -10.89
N GLU A 49 1.09 10.34 -11.66
CA GLU A 49 1.29 9.40 -12.77
C GLU A 49 1.49 7.96 -12.26
N GLN A 50 2.20 7.81 -11.14
CA GLN A 50 2.43 6.51 -10.52
C GLN A 50 1.10 5.87 -10.05
N PHE A 51 0.16 6.67 -9.55
CA PHE A 51 -1.17 6.17 -9.16
C PHE A 51 -1.97 5.66 -10.36
N GLU A 52 -1.92 6.37 -11.49
CA GLU A 52 -2.63 5.97 -12.69
C GLU A 52 -2.09 4.65 -13.24
N VAL A 53 -0.77 4.48 -13.27
CA VAL A 53 -0.14 3.22 -13.70
C VAL A 53 -0.54 2.07 -12.77
N ILE A 54 -0.44 2.25 -11.45
CA ILE A 54 -0.81 1.20 -10.49
C ILE A 54 -2.30 0.85 -10.63
N LYS A 55 -3.16 1.85 -10.83
CA LYS A 55 -4.59 1.63 -11.04
C LYS A 55 -4.83 0.81 -12.31
N GLN A 56 -4.20 1.18 -13.42
CA GLN A 56 -4.34 0.46 -14.68
C GLN A 56 -3.85 -0.99 -14.58
N GLN A 57 -2.69 -1.22 -13.93
CA GLN A 57 -2.17 -2.57 -13.71
C GLN A 57 -3.16 -3.42 -12.90
N LYS A 58 -3.75 -2.86 -11.84
CA LYS A 58 -4.79 -3.55 -11.07
C LYS A 58 -5.99 -3.90 -11.95
N GLU A 59 -6.53 -2.95 -12.70
CA GLU A 59 -7.67 -3.19 -13.59
C GLU A 59 -7.41 -4.31 -14.61
N ILE A 60 -6.20 -4.37 -15.16
CA ILE A 60 -5.76 -5.44 -16.07
C ILE A 60 -5.76 -6.80 -15.34
N ILE A 61 -5.18 -6.87 -14.14
CA ILE A 61 -5.16 -8.12 -13.35
C ILE A 61 -6.59 -8.60 -13.07
N GLU A 62 -7.47 -7.70 -12.62
CA GLU A 62 -8.86 -8.05 -12.30
C GLU A 62 -9.60 -8.60 -13.53
N HIS A 63 -9.43 -7.96 -14.68
CA HIS A 63 -10.03 -8.43 -15.92
C HIS A 63 -9.42 -9.76 -16.39
N GLY A 64 -8.11 -9.94 -16.25
CA GLY A 64 -7.43 -11.18 -16.58
C GLY A 64 -7.90 -12.36 -15.74
N ILE A 65 -8.13 -12.16 -14.44
CA ILE A 65 -8.72 -13.16 -13.54
C ILE A 65 -10.17 -13.48 -13.94
N GLU A 66 -10.99 -12.46 -14.26
CA GLU A 66 -12.36 -12.67 -14.74
C GLU A 66 -12.39 -13.51 -16.03
N LEU A 67 -11.49 -13.19 -16.98
CA LEU A 67 -11.31 -13.96 -18.20
C LEU A 67 -10.82 -15.37 -17.92
N PHE A 68 -9.90 -15.56 -16.97
CA PHE A 68 -9.38 -16.87 -16.58
C PHE A 68 -10.49 -17.76 -16.03
N ASN A 69 -11.31 -17.23 -15.12
CA ASN A 69 -12.44 -17.94 -14.51
C ASN A 69 -13.48 -18.38 -15.55
N LYS A 70 -13.64 -17.62 -16.66
CA LYS A 70 -14.50 -18.01 -17.79
C LYS A 70 -13.80 -18.96 -18.77
N LYS A 71 -12.54 -18.67 -19.10
CA LYS A 71 -11.71 -19.36 -20.11
C LYS A 71 -10.24 -19.24 -19.69
N SER A 72 -9.74 -20.25 -18.98
CA SER A 72 -8.39 -20.23 -18.38
C SER A 72 -7.29 -19.82 -19.37
N LYS A 73 -7.29 -20.40 -20.58
CA LYS A 73 -6.32 -20.08 -21.64
C LYS A 73 -6.36 -18.61 -22.08
N ARG A 74 -7.57 -18.02 -22.16
CA ARG A 74 -7.73 -16.64 -22.61
C ARG A 74 -7.28 -15.64 -21.52
N GLY A 75 -7.58 -15.92 -20.25
CA GLY A 75 -7.11 -15.12 -19.13
C GLY A 75 -5.58 -15.09 -19.03
N LEU A 76 -4.94 -16.25 -19.08
CA LEU A 76 -3.46 -16.33 -19.08
C LEU A 76 -2.84 -15.57 -20.26
N GLN A 77 -3.37 -15.77 -21.46
CA GLN A 77 -2.88 -15.07 -22.65
C GLN A 77 -3.02 -13.55 -22.51
N TYR A 78 -4.17 -13.07 -22.04
CA TYR A 78 -4.39 -11.63 -21.85
C TYR A 78 -3.39 -11.02 -20.87
N LEU A 79 -3.17 -11.68 -19.73
CA LEU A 79 -2.21 -11.20 -18.72
C LEU A 79 -0.78 -11.15 -19.26
N GLN A 80 -0.39 -12.15 -20.07
CA GLN A 80 0.91 -12.18 -20.74
C GLN A 80 1.04 -11.08 -21.81
N GLU A 81 0.00 -10.86 -22.62
CA GLU A 81 -0.04 -9.81 -23.64
C GLU A 81 0.05 -8.40 -23.02
N GLN A 82 -0.51 -8.20 -21.83
CA GLN A 82 -0.44 -6.93 -21.09
C GLN A 82 0.86 -6.77 -20.27
N GLY A 83 1.75 -7.78 -20.27
CA GLY A 83 2.99 -7.75 -19.49
C GLY A 83 2.80 -7.89 -17.99
N MET A 84 1.62 -8.34 -17.54
CA MET A 84 1.29 -8.55 -16.13
C MET A 84 1.60 -9.97 -15.63
N LEU A 85 1.89 -10.89 -16.55
CA LEU A 85 2.28 -12.27 -16.24
C LEU A 85 3.39 -12.74 -17.17
N GLY A 86 4.41 -13.42 -16.63
CA GLY A 86 5.46 -14.02 -17.44
C GLY A 86 4.98 -15.22 -18.25
N VAL A 87 5.75 -15.57 -19.28
CA VAL A 87 5.44 -16.71 -20.18
C VAL A 87 6.01 -18.03 -19.70
N THR A 88 6.82 -18.02 -18.64
CA THR A 88 7.43 -19.23 -18.11
C THR A 88 6.43 -20.03 -17.27
N ALA A 89 6.66 -21.33 -17.17
CA ALA A 89 5.83 -22.19 -16.33
C ALA A 89 5.91 -21.80 -14.85
N GLU A 90 7.06 -21.26 -14.40
CA GLU A 90 7.25 -20.78 -13.04
C GLU A 90 6.37 -19.56 -12.74
N ASP A 91 6.37 -18.57 -13.63
CA ASP A 91 5.54 -17.36 -13.48
C ASP A 91 4.05 -17.73 -13.43
N VAL A 92 3.62 -18.63 -14.32
CA VAL A 92 2.24 -19.11 -14.35
C VAL A 92 1.90 -19.88 -13.08
N ALA A 93 2.78 -20.75 -12.60
CA ALA A 93 2.54 -21.50 -11.37
C ALA A 93 2.46 -20.58 -10.14
N GLN A 94 3.33 -19.57 -10.06
CA GLN A 94 3.29 -18.56 -9.00
C GLN A 94 1.99 -17.77 -9.04
N PHE A 95 1.54 -17.33 -10.23
CA PHE A 95 0.27 -16.64 -10.40
C PHE A 95 -0.93 -17.50 -9.96
N LEU A 96 -0.99 -18.75 -10.39
CA LEU A 96 -2.06 -19.67 -10.01
C LEU A 96 -2.07 -19.98 -8.50
N HIS A 97 -0.91 -19.92 -7.84
CA HIS A 97 -0.80 -20.14 -6.40
C HIS A 97 -1.12 -18.89 -5.58
N GLN A 98 -0.78 -17.70 -6.10
CA GLN A 98 -0.92 -16.44 -5.38
C GLN A 98 -2.34 -15.87 -5.46
N GLU A 99 -3.04 -16.09 -6.58
CA GLU A 99 -4.36 -15.51 -6.82
C GLU A 99 -5.49 -16.37 -6.27
N GLU A 100 -5.86 -16.09 -5.01
CA GLU A 100 -7.00 -16.70 -4.31
C GLU A 100 -8.36 -16.44 -5.01
N ARG A 101 -8.42 -15.43 -5.90
CA ARG A 101 -9.61 -15.06 -6.68
C ARG A 101 -9.87 -15.97 -7.88
N LEU A 102 -8.92 -16.82 -8.25
CA LEU A 102 -9.14 -17.84 -9.25
C LEU A 102 -10.12 -18.86 -8.67
N CYS A 103 -11.23 -19.11 -9.34
CA CYS A 103 -12.20 -20.09 -8.87
C CYS A 103 -11.55 -21.48 -9.01
N SER A 104 -11.15 -22.08 -7.89
CA SER A 104 -10.49 -23.40 -7.85
C SER A 104 -11.47 -24.54 -8.09
#